data_AF-A0A2A2D2W0-F1
#
_entry.id   AF-A0A2A2D2W0-F1
#
_cell.length_a   1.000
_cell.length_b   1.000
_cell.length_c   1.000
_cell.angle_alpha   90.00
_cell.angle_beta   90.00
_cell.angle_gamma   90.00
#
_symmetry.space_group_name_H-M   'P 1'
#
loop_
_entity.id
_entity.type
_entity.pdbx_description
1 polymer ?
#
loop_
_entity_poly.entity_id
_entity_poly.type
_entity_poly.pdbx_seq_one_letter_code
_entity_poly.pdbx_strand_id
1 'polypeptide(L)'
;MSARRGDTALTGGGPIDDLVGIGFGPANLALAIAIDGHNREHPGSPLRAGFLERQERFGWHQGMLLEGATMQVSFLKDLVTMRDPGSRFSFLHYLQERGRLADFINQKSFYPTRIEFHDYFEWCAAAFERSVGYGRTAVAVRPVTGDDGTVESVDVVHRAVEGPAGETVRRARNVALGTGLTPRLPEGVRLGPHVWHNRDLLFRAPELTVRPHRRFVVVGAGQSAAETADYLHRTFPDAEICAVFSRYGYSP
;
A
#
# COMPACT_ATOMS: atom_id res chain seq x y z
N MET A 1 -45.88 -0.70 9.33
CA MET A 1 -45.56 0.25 8.25
C MET A 1 -44.05 0.27 8.08
N SER A 2 -43.54 -0.53 7.14
CA SER A 2 -42.10 -0.67 6.88
C SER A 2 -41.70 0.32 5.80
N ALA A 3 -40.86 1.29 6.16
CA ALA A 3 -40.33 2.29 5.24
C ALA A 3 -39.30 1.63 4.32
N ARG A 4 -39.66 1.47 3.04
CA ARG A 4 -38.71 1.20 1.96
C ARG A 4 -37.74 2.38 1.89
N ARG A 5 -36.50 2.18 2.33
CA ARG A 5 -35.40 3.10 1.99
C ARG A 5 -35.23 3.05 0.48
N GLY A 6 -35.42 4.20 -0.16
CA GLY A 6 -35.20 4.37 -1.59
C GLY A 6 -33.75 4.08 -1.91
N ASP A 7 -33.55 3.08 -2.75
CA ASP A 7 -32.30 2.83 -3.44
C ASP A 7 -32.20 3.91 -4.51
N THR A 8 -31.58 5.04 -4.17
CA THR A 8 -31.16 6.02 -5.18
C THR A 8 -30.13 5.34 -6.04
N ALA A 9 -30.58 4.82 -7.18
CA ALA A 9 -29.75 4.27 -8.23
C ALA A 9 -28.71 5.34 -8.62
N LEU A 10 -27.50 5.21 -8.07
CA LEU A 10 -26.32 5.88 -8.58
C LEU A 10 -26.09 5.28 -9.97
N THR A 11 -26.68 5.92 -10.97
CA THR A 11 -26.54 5.50 -12.36
C THR A 11 -25.07 5.64 -12.75
N GLY A 12 -24.38 4.51 -12.84
CA GLY A 12 -23.02 4.40 -13.37
C GLY A 12 -22.99 4.69 -14.87
N GLY A 13 -23.25 5.95 -15.26
CA GLY A 13 -23.27 6.41 -16.65
C GLY A 13 -21.90 6.58 -17.29
N GLY A 14 -20.83 6.14 -16.62
CA GLY A 14 -19.48 6.08 -17.17
C GLY A 14 -19.26 4.80 -17.97
N PRO A 15 -18.31 4.79 -18.92
CA PRO A 15 -18.01 3.58 -19.67
C PRO A 15 -17.48 2.50 -18.71
N ILE A 16 -17.81 1.23 -18.96
CA ILE A 16 -17.43 0.09 -18.10
C ILE A 16 -15.92 -0.16 -18.18
N ASP A 17 -15.25 -0.30 -17.03
CA ASP A 17 -13.84 -0.70 -16.96
C ASP A 17 -13.71 -2.22 -17.10
N ASP A 18 -12.64 -2.71 -17.72
CA ASP A 18 -12.33 -4.15 -17.73
C ASP A 18 -11.91 -4.61 -16.33
N LEU A 19 -11.26 -3.72 -15.57
CA LEU A 19 -10.77 -3.97 -14.22
C LEU A 19 -10.84 -2.71 -13.34
N VAL A 20 -11.34 -2.87 -12.11
CA VAL A 20 -11.12 -1.90 -11.03
C VAL A 20 -10.27 -2.52 -9.91
N GLY A 21 -9.13 -1.90 -9.60
CA GLY A 21 -8.30 -2.25 -8.46
C GLY A 21 -8.69 -1.48 -7.19
N ILE A 22 -8.89 -2.17 -6.07
CA ILE A 22 -9.12 -1.57 -4.75
C ILE A 22 -7.83 -1.66 -3.93
N GLY A 23 -7.29 -0.49 -3.57
CA GLY A 23 -5.93 -0.30 -3.06
C GLY A 23 -4.94 -0.06 -4.19
N PHE A 24 -3.91 0.76 -3.95
CA PHE A 24 -2.81 1.00 -4.89
C PHE A 24 -1.44 0.89 -4.22
N GLY A 25 -1.26 -0.20 -3.47
CA GLY A 25 0.05 -0.66 -3.01
C GLY A 25 0.80 -1.49 -4.08
N PRO A 26 1.95 -2.10 -3.73
CA PRO A 26 2.83 -2.78 -4.69
C PRO A 26 2.14 -3.83 -5.57
N ALA A 27 1.14 -4.55 -5.05
CA ALA A 27 0.42 -5.58 -5.81
C ALA A 27 -0.36 -4.98 -7.01
N ASN A 28 -1.18 -3.96 -6.75
CA ASN A 28 -1.96 -3.31 -7.82
C ASN A 28 -1.09 -2.38 -8.68
N LEU A 29 0.02 -1.85 -8.14
CA LEU A 29 1.02 -1.15 -8.94
C LEU A 29 1.68 -2.09 -9.96
N ALA A 30 2.10 -3.30 -9.56
CA ALA A 30 2.63 -4.32 -10.47
C ALA A 30 1.60 -4.74 -11.54
N LEU A 31 0.30 -4.79 -11.17
CA LEU A 31 -0.79 -5.05 -12.09
C LEU A 31 -0.98 -3.91 -13.11
N ALA A 32 -0.89 -2.65 -12.68
CA ALA A 32 -0.93 -1.49 -13.58
C ALA A 32 0.23 -1.53 -14.59
N ILE A 33 1.45 -1.89 -14.14
CA ILE A 33 2.62 -2.09 -15.01
C ILE A 33 2.38 -3.25 -15.99
N ALA A 34 1.73 -4.33 -15.57
CA ALA A 34 1.35 -5.43 -16.46
C ALA A 34 0.40 -4.99 -17.57
N ILE A 35 -0.59 -4.19 -17.21
CA ILE A 35 -1.61 -3.67 -18.12
C ILE A 35 -0.98 -2.67 -19.11
N ASP A 36 -0.07 -1.80 -18.67
CA ASP A 36 0.70 -0.93 -19.58
C ASP A 36 1.50 -1.74 -20.60
N GLY A 37 2.20 -2.78 -20.15
CA GLY A 37 2.93 -3.70 -21.04
C GLY A 37 2.00 -4.36 -22.06
N HIS A 38 0.90 -4.95 -21.59
CA HIS A 38 -0.10 -5.57 -22.45
C HIS A 38 -0.67 -4.61 -23.50
N ASN A 39 -1.07 -3.40 -23.08
CA ASN A 39 -1.66 -2.40 -23.96
C ASN A 39 -0.67 -1.89 -25.02
N ARG A 40 0.63 -1.87 -24.71
CA ARG A 40 1.69 -1.53 -25.67
C ARG A 40 1.91 -2.63 -26.70
N GLU A 41 1.88 -3.89 -26.26
CA GLU A 41 2.04 -5.06 -27.14
C GLU A 41 0.79 -5.32 -28.00
N HIS A 42 -0.39 -4.99 -27.49
CA HIS A 42 -1.69 -5.27 -28.12
C HIS A 42 -2.51 -3.98 -28.30
N PRO A 43 -2.04 -3.01 -29.11
CA PRO A 43 -2.69 -1.70 -29.25
C PRO A 43 -4.11 -1.78 -29.86
N GLY A 44 -4.45 -2.89 -30.53
CA GLY A 44 -5.80 -3.13 -31.07
C GLY A 44 -6.83 -3.61 -30.04
N SER A 45 -6.40 -3.97 -28.83
CA SER A 45 -7.26 -4.48 -27.76
C SER A 45 -6.81 -4.01 -26.37
N PRO A 46 -6.76 -2.68 -26.12
CA PRO A 46 -6.29 -2.16 -24.85
C PRO A 46 -7.28 -2.49 -23.73
N LEU A 47 -6.76 -2.96 -22.60
CA LEU A 47 -7.51 -3.11 -21.37
C LEU A 47 -7.69 -1.75 -20.69
N ARG A 48 -8.93 -1.44 -20.31
CA ARG A 48 -9.26 -0.25 -19.54
C ARG A 48 -9.32 -0.58 -18.06
N ALA A 49 -8.38 -0.04 -17.29
CA ALA A 49 -8.29 -0.28 -15.86
C ALA A 49 -8.22 1.03 -15.06
N GLY A 50 -8.86 1.01 -13.89
CA GLY A 50 -8.81 2.10 -12.92
C GLY A 50 -8.52 1.57 -11.52
N PHE A 51 -7.91 2.40 -10.67
CA PHE A 51 -7.56 2.02 -9.30
C PHE A 51 -8.11 3.04 -8.30
N LEU A 52 -8.38 2.59 -7.07
CA LEU A 52 -8.85 3.42 -5.96
C LEU A 52 -7.90 3.23 -4.77
N GLU A 53 -7.37 4.31 -4.23
CA GLU A 53 -6.48 4.27 -3.06
C GLU A 53 -6.96 5.28 -2.02
N ARG A 54 -6.99 4.85 -0.76
CA ARG A 54 -7.48 5.69 0.34
C ARG A 54 -6.48 6.77 0.75
N GLN A 55 -5.19 6.53 0.58
CA GLN A 55 -4.17 7.55 0.83
C GLN A 55 -4.27 8.65 -0.23
N GLU A 56 -3.93 9.88 0.13
CA GLU A 56 -3.96 11.03 -0.78
C GLU A 56 -2.84 11.00 -1.83
N ARG A 57 -1.84 10.12 -1.63
CA ARG A 57 -0.75 9.85 -2.57
C ARG A 57 -0.24 8.42 -2.36
N PHE A 58 0.63 7.95 -3.27
CA PHE A 58 1.28 6.66 -3.07
C PHE A 58 2.05 6.63 -1.75
N GLY A 59 1.99 5.49 -1.04
CA GLY A 59 2.67 5.31 0.23
C GLY A 59 2.82 3.84 0.57
N TRP A 60 4.07 3.39 0.77
CA TRP A 60 4.39 2.02 1.14
C TRP A 60 5.04 1.97 2.53
N HIS A 61 4.27 1.55 3.53
CA HIS A 61 4.71 1.39 4.92
C HIS A 61 5.46 2.60 5.51
N GLN A 62 5.00 3.82 5.19
CA GLN A 62 5.69 5.07 5.54
C GLN A 62 6.02 5.23 7.03
N GLY A 63 5.14 4.76 7.93
CA GLY A 63 5.42 4.81 9.37
C GLY A 63 6.49 3.83 9.87
N MET A 64 7.05 3.01 8.98
CA MET A 64 8.12 2.04 9.22
C MET A 64 9.30 2.17 8.24
N LEU A 65 9.42 3.29 7.51
CA LEU A 65 10.58 3.58 6.66
C LEU A 65 11.80 4.03 7.47
N LEU A 66 12.23 3.16 8.38
CA LEU A 66 13.34 3.41 9.30
C LEU A 66 14.66 3.57 8.53
N GLU A 67 15.45 4.56 8.93
CA GLU A 67 16.78 4.78 8.37
C GLU A 67 17.67 3.54 8.54
N GLY A 68 18.36 3.16 7.47
CA GLY A 68 19.23 1.97 7.43
C GLY A 68 18.49 0.63 7.26
N ALA A 69 17.15 0.60 7.35
CA ALA A 69 16.41 -0.64 7.12
C ALA A 69 16.45 -1.04 5.64
N THR A 70 16.78 -2.30 5.37
CA THR A 70 16.92 -2.85 4.03
C THR A 70 15.72 -3.71 3.62
N MET A 71 15.58 -3.90 2.31
CA MET A 71 14.70 -4.91 1.74
C MET A 71 15.15 -6.31 2.15
N GLN A 72 14.21 -7.19 2.49
CA GLN A 72 14.50 -8.61 2.76
C GLN A 72 14.52 -9.49 1.50
N VAL A 73 14.29 -8.88 0.33
CA VAL A 73 14.27 -9.56 -0.97
C VAL A 73 15.25 -8.87 -1.91
N SER A 74 15.82 -9.65 -2.83
CA SER A 74 16.68 -9.11 -3.89
C SER A 74 15.94 -8.06 -4.70
N PHE A 75 16.61 -6.97 -5.07
CA PHE A 75 16.06 -5.95 -5.97
C PHE A 75 15.63 -6.52 -7.34
N LEU A 76 16.16 -7.69 -7.75
CA LEU A 76 15.72 -8.38 -8.97
C LEU A 76 14.30 -8.96 -8.86
N LYS A 77 13.75 -9.01 -7.64
CA LYS A 77 12.32 -9.29 -7.37
C LYS A 77 11.52 -7.99 -7.25
N ASP A 78 11.85 -7.00 -8.08
CA ASP A 78 11.05 -5.79 -8.23
C ASP A 78 9.68 -6.09 -8.87
N LEU A 79 8.95 -5.04 -9.28
CA LEU A 79 7.59 -5.17 -9.78
C LEU A 79 7.49 -5.87 -11.15
N VAL A 80 8.58 -6.03 -11.89
CA VAL A 80 8.51 -6.41 -13.31
C VAL A 80 9.64 -7.29 -13.82
N THR A 81 10.85 -7.22 -13.25
CA THR A 81 12.06 -7.86 -13.80
C THR A 81 11.90 -9.37 -14.01
N MET A 82 11.21 -10.08 -13.11
CA MET A 82 10.96 -11.53 -13.29
C MET A 82 9.96 -11.87 -14.41
N ARG A 83 9.16 -10.89 -14.86
CA ARG A 83 8.24 -11.03 -16.00
C ARG A 83 8.89 -10.53 -17.29
N ASP A 84 9.53 -9.37 -17.24
CA ASP A 84 10.19 -8.70 -18.36
C ASP A 84 11.38 -7.86 -17.85
N PRO A 85 12.62 -8.39 -17.93
CA PRO A 85 13.84 -7.66 -17.57
C PRO A 85 14.09 -6.40 -18.42
N GLY A 86 13.50 -6.30 -19.61
CA GLY A 86 13.62 -5.15 -20.51
C GLY A 86 12.66 -4.02 -20.19
N SER A 87 11.77 -4.21 -19.22
CA SER A 87 10.77 -3.20 -18.87
C SER A 87 11.41 -1.90 -18.37
N ARG A 88 10.86 -0.78 -18.84
CA ARG A 88 11.21 0.55 -18.32
C ARG A 88 10.95 0.66 -16.82
N PHE A 89 10.04 -0.14 -16.26
CA PHE A 89 9.71 -0.09 -14.83
C PHE A 89 10.60 -0.96 -13.93
N SER A 90 11.70 -1.53 -14.45
CA SER A 90 12.65 -2.27 -13.62
C SER A 90 13.39 -1.34 -12.65
N PHE A 91 13.82 -1.87 -11.51
CA PHE A 91 14.59 -1.13 -10.52
C PHE A 91 15.92 -0.62 -11.09
N LEU A 92 16.53 -1.37 -12.02
CA LEU A 92 17.74 -0.95 -12.72
C LEU A 92 17.50 0.25 -13.64
N HIS A 93 16.36 0.30 -14.33
CA HIS A 93 16.01 1.45 -15.17
C HIS A 93 15.73 2.69 -14.31
N TYR A 94 15.04 2.51 -13.18
CA TYR A 94 14.87 3.55 -12.17
C TYR A 94 16.22 4.12 -11.70
N LEU A 95 17.18 3.27 -11.34
CA LEU A 95 18.52 3.72 -10.93
C LEU A 95 19.25 4.47 -12.04
N GLN A 96 19.12 4.01 -13.29
CA GLN A 96 19.68 4.68 -14.45
C GLN A 96 19.08 6.09 -14.63
N GLU A 97 17.76 6.22 -14.54
CA GLU A 97 17.06 7.51 -14.69
C GLU A 97 17.40 8.48 -13.54
N ARG A 98 17.61 7.96 -12.33
CA ARG A 98 18.08 8.74 -11.18
C ARG A 98 19.58 9.08 -11.23
N GLY A 99 20.33 8.60 -12.22
CA GLY A 99 21.78 8.81 -12.32
C GLY A 99 22.59 8.09 -11.24
N ARG A 100 22.03 7.03 -10.64
CA ARG A 100 22.59 6.33 -9.46
C ARG A 100 23.03 4.88 -9.73
N LEU A 101 22.91 4.42 -10.98
CA LEU A 101 23.21 3.02 -11.32
C LEU A 101 24.66 2.64 -11.00
N ALA A 102 25.64 3.49 -11.35
CA ALA A 102 27.05 3.21 -11.08
C ALA A 102 27.33 3.10 -9.57
N ASP A 103 26.78 4.02 -8.78
CA ASP A 103 26.91 4.02 -7.32
C ASP A 103 26.29 2.77 -6.70
N PHE A 104 25.10 2.39 -7.16
CA PHE A 104 24.42 1.19 -6.69
C PHE A 104 25.22 -0.09 -7.00
N ILE A 105 25.79 -0.19 -8.22
CA ILE A 105 26.68 -1.31 -8.59
C ILE A 105 27.90 -1.37 -7.64
N ASN A 106 28.49 -0.21 -7.34
CA ASN A 106 29.66 -0.12 -6.45
C ASN A 106 29.35 -0.53 -5.00
N GLN A 107 28.10 -0.38 -4.54
CA GLN A 107 27.66 -0.84 -3.22
C GLN A 107 27.66 -2.37 -3.09
N LYS A 108 27.62 -3.12 -4.21
CA LYS A 108 27.66 -4.60 -4.24
C LYS A 108 26.62 -5.26 -3.33
N SER A 109 25.45 -4.65 -3.18
CA SER A 109 24.34 -5.16 -2.38
C SER A 109 23.18 -5.61 -3.26
N PHE A 110 22.52 -6.71 -2.88
CA PHE A 110 21.24 -7.12 -3.46
C PHE A 110 20.04 -6.54 -2.73
N TYR A 111 20.26 -5.88 -1.59
CA TYR A 111 19.23 -5.47 -0.64
C TYR A 111 19.26 -3.94 -0.50
N PRO A 112 18.57 -3.21 -1.40
CA PRO A 112 18.45 -1.76 -1.29
C PRO A 112 17.78 -1.38 0.02
N THR A 113 17.91 -0.11 0.42
CA THR A 113 17.16 0.39 1.59
C THR A 113 15.66 0.40 1.30
N ARG A 114 14.82 0.23 2.32
CA ARG A 114 13.36 0.38 2.16
C ARG A 114 12.97 1.77 1.69
N ILE A 115 13.75 2.79 2.07
CA ILE A 115 13.57 4.18 1.59
C ILE A 115 13.82 4.26 0.09
N GLU A 116 14.92 3.70 -0.42
CA GLU A 116 15.23 3.69 -1.85
C GLU A 116 14.20 2.87 -2.65
N PHE A 117 13.75 1.74 -2.11
CA PHE A 117 12.73 0.93 -2.76
C PHE A 117 11.34 1.59 -2.72
N HIS A 118 11.05 2.38 -1.69
CA HIS A 118 9.87 3.22 -1.64
C HIS A 118 9.91 4.31 -2.71
N ASP A 119 11.05 4.99 -2.92
CA ASP A 119 11.20 5.99 -4.01
C ASP A 119 11.03 5.33 -5.39
N TYR A 120 11.56 4.12 -5.58
CA TYR A 120 11.30 3.33 -6.79
C TYR A 120 9.81 3.08 -7.01
N PHE A 121 9.07 2.71 -5.96
CA PHE A 121 7.62 2.51 -6.07
C PHE A 121 6.87 3.81 -6.36
N GLU A 122 7.25 4.93 -5.74
CA GLU A 122 6.68 6.25 -6.03
C GLU A 122 6.94 6.66 -7.48
N TRP A 123 8.17 6.45 -7.96
CA TRP A 123 8.57 6.71 -9.34
C TRP A 123 7.74 5.86 -10.33
N CYS A 124 7.54 4.57 -10.06
CA CYS A 124 6.64 3.72 -10.85
C CYS A 124 5.19 4.22 -10.80
N ALA A 125 4.69 4.59 -9.61
CA ALA A 125 3.31 5.02 -9.41
C ALA A 125 2.99 6.33 -10.14
N ALA A 126 3.96 7.24 -10.26
CA ALA A 126 3.80 8.51 -10.97
C ALA A 126 3.37 8.33 -12.44
N ALA A 127 3.76 7.22 -13.08
CA ALA A 127 3.34 6.90 -14.45
C ALA A 127 1.83 6.59 -14.59
N PHE A 128 1.14 6.34 -13.47
CA PHE A 128 -0.25 5.89 -13.43
C PHE A 128 -1.20 6.87 -12.73
N GLU A 129 -0.78 8.09 -12.41
CA GLU A 129 -1.59 9.07 -11.66
C GLU A 129 -2.99 9.27 -12.25
N ARG A 130 -3.12 9.27 -13.58
CA ARG A 130 -4.42 9.44 -14.26
C ARG A 130 -5.36 8.24 -14.12
N SER A 131 -4.82 7.08 -13.82
CA SER A 131 -5.58 5.83 -13.66
C SER A 131 -5.99 5.57 -12.21
N VAL A 132 -5.47 6.35 -11.26
CA VAL A 132 -5.65 6.14 -9.81
C VAL A 132 -6.48 7.27 -9.20
N GLY A 133 -7.58 6.91 -8.55
CA GLY A 133 -8.31 7.81 -7.65
C GLY A 133 -7.74 7.72 -6.24
N TYR A 134 -6.77 8.58 -5.91
CA TYR A 134 -6.29 8.79 -4.54
C TYR A 134 -7.32 9.50 -3.67
N GLY A 135 -7.20 9.37 -2.36
CA GLY A 135 -8.18 9.90 -1.39
C GLY A 135 -9.56 9.25 -1.50
N ARG A 136 -9.65 8.05 -2.10
CA ARG A 136 -10.92 7.32 -2.32
C ARG A 136 -10.91 5.97 -1.61
N THR A 137 -11.89 5.77 -0.74
CA THR A 137 -12.12 4.47 -0.10
C THR A 137 -13.28 3.75 -0.78
N ALA A 138 -13.04 2.54 -1.28
CA ALA A 138 -14.12 1.64 -1.64
C ALA A 138 -14.86 1.19 -0.38
N VAL A 139 -16.19 1.12 -0.45
CA VAL A 139 -17.07 0.79 0.69
C VAL A 139 -17.99 -0.38 0.39
N ALA A 140 -18.24 -0.69 -0.88
CA ALA A 140 -19.01 -1.86 -1.29
C ALA A 140 -18.66 -2.29 -2.72
N VAL A 141 -18.89 -3.57 -3.01
CA VAL A 141 -18.94 -4.12 -4.37
C VAL A 141 -20.33 -4.75 -4.52
N ARG A 142 -21.10 -4.28 -5.52
CA ARG A 142 -22.48 -4.72 -5.74
C ARG A 142 -22.58 -5.40 -7.12
N PRO A 143 -23.26 -6.55 -7.23
CA PRO A 143 -23.47 -7.18 -8.54
C PRO A 143 -24.43 -6.34 -9.39
N VAL A 144 -24.19 -6.33 -10.70
CA VAL A 144 -25.09 -5.77 -11.71
C VAL A 144 -25.58 -6.95 -12.55
N THR A 145 -26.87 -7.25 -12.45
CA THR A 145 -27.50 -8.41 -13.09
C THR A 145 -28.23 -8.02 -14.36
N GLY A 146 -28.08 -8.84 -15.40
CA GLY A 146 -28.90 -8.77 -16.61
C GLY A 146 -30.34 -9.26 -16.37
N ASP A 147 -31.15 -9.21 -17.43
CA ASP A 147 -32.58 -9.57 -17.39
C ASP A 147 -32.81 -11.05 -17.03
N ASP A 148 -31.82 -11.91 -17.28
CA ASP A 148 -31.82 -13.34 -16.97
C ASP A 148 -31.37 -13.65 -15.52
N GLY A 149 -30.98 -12.63 -14.75
CA GLY A 149 -30.45 -12.76 -13.40
C GLY A 149 -28.95 -13.08 -13.33
N THR A 150 -28.26 -13.20 -14.46
CA THR A 150 -26.81 -13.43 -14.51
C THR A 150 -26.05 -12.15 -14.15
N VAL A 151 -24.98 -12.26 -13.36
CA VAL A 151 -24.11 -11.10 -13.04
C VAL A 151 -23.24 -10.78 -14.25
N GLU A 152 -23.46 -9.63 -14.88
CA GLU A 152 -22.72 -9.18 -16.06
C GLU A 152 -21.53 -8.28 -15.72
N SER A 153 -21.64 -7.55 -14.60
CA SER A 153 -20.61 -6.64 -14.11
C SER A 153 -20.80 -6.37 -12.62
N VAL A 154 -19.91 -5.57 -12.05
CA VAL A 154 -20.01 -5.14 -10.65
C VAL A 154 -19.82 -3.64 -10.53
N ASP A 155 -20.57 -3.05 -9.60
CA ASP A 155 -20.46 -1.66 -9.21
C ASP A 155 -19.59 -1.55 -7.95
N VAL A 156 -18.41 -0.96 -8.09
CA VAL A 156 -17.53 -0.59 -6.99
C VAL A 156 -17.96 0.78 -6.47
N VAL A 157 -18.58 0.78 -5.29
CA VAL A 157 -19.02 1.99 -4.60
C VAL A 157 -17.87 2.52 -3.78
N HIS A 158 -17.53 3.80 -3.97
CA HIS A 158 -16.46 4.47 -3.26
C HIS A 158 -16.84 5.90 -2.89
N ARG A 159 -16.13 6.47 -1.91
CA ARG A 159 -16.32 7.85 -1.47
C ARG A 159 -14.98 8.50 -1.16
N ALA A 160 -14.96 9.83 -1.08
CA ALA A 160 -13.77 10.53 -0.61
C ALA A 160 -13.48 10.18 0.85
N VAL A 161 -12.19 10.06 1.21
CA VAL A 161 -11.75 9.86 2.61
C VAL A 161 -11.94 11.15 3.39
N GLU A 162 -11.57 12.27 2.79
CA GLU A 162 -11.84 13.62 3.28
C GLU A 162 -12.79 14.37 2.34
N GLY A 163 -13.69 15.17 2.89
CA GLY A 163 -14.66 15.96 2.11
C GLY A 163 -16.08 15.37 2.07
N PRO A 164 -16.92 15.80 1.11
CA PRO A 164 -18.35 15.46 1.10
C PRO A 164 -18.58 13.95 1.01
N ALA A 165 -19.51 13.44 1.82
CA ALA A 165 -19.81 12.00 1.96
C ALA A 165 -20.51 11.36 0.74
N GLY A 166 -20.49 12.02 -0.42
CA GLY A 166 -21.11 11.51 -1.65
C GLY A 166 -20.47 10.20 -2.10
N GLU A 167 -21.29 9.18 -2.29
CA GLU A 167 -20.87 7.93 -2.92
C GLU A 167 -20.80 8.12 -4.44
N THR A 168 -19.79 7.51 -5.04
CA THR A 168 -19.57 7.43 -6.49
C THR A 168 -19.41 5.96 -6.86
N VAL A 169 -19.77 5.61 -8.08
CA VAL A 169 -19.73 4.24 -8.58
C VAL A 169 -18.78 4.14 -9.76
N ARG A 170 -17.93 3.11 -9.73
CA ARG A 170 -17.20 2.63 -10.91
C ARG A 170 -17.71 1.25 -11.29
N ARG A 171 -18.21 1.11 -12.51
CA ARG A 171 -18.65 -0.18 -13.05
C ARG A 171 -17.48 -0.90 -13.71
N ALA A 172 -17.29 -2.16 -13.37
CA ALA A 172 -16.21 -2.98 -13.91
C ALA A 172 -16.66 -4.41 -14.20
N ARG A 173 -15.95 -5.07 -15.13
CA ARG A 173 -16.10 -6.51 -15.37
C ARG A 173 -15.41 -7.34 -14.29
N ASN A 174 -14.23 -6.88 -13.85
CA ASN A 174 -13.41 -7.57 -12.85
C ASN A 174 -12.99 -6.61 -11.73
N VAL A 175 -12.73 -7.16 -10.54
CA VAL A 175 -12.21 -6.41 -9.39
C VAL A 175 -10.95 -7.08 -8.86
N ALA A 176 -9.88 -6.31 -8.68
CA ALA A 176 -8.65 -6.76 -8.00
C ALA A 176 -8.58 -6.17 -6.59
N LEU A 177 -8.54 -7.03 -5.57
CA LEU A 177 -8.43 -6.62 -4.17
C LEU A 177 -6.96 -6.61 -3.72
N GLY A 178 -6.40 -5.42 -3.54
CA GLY A 178 -5.02 -5.18 -3.11
C GLY A 178 -4.95 -4.28 -1.88
N THR A 179 -5.81 -4.50 -0.88
CA THR A 179 -6.00 -3.63 0.30
C THR A 179 -4.94 -3.79 1.40
N GLY A 180 -3.99 -4.70 1.22
CA GLY A 180 -2.93 -4.97 2.18
C GLY A 180 -3.43 -5.62 3.48
N LEU A 181 -2.66 -5.48 4.55
CA LEU A 181 -2.93 -6.08 5.86
C LEU A 181 -3.48 -5.05 6.85
N THR A 182 -4.33 -5.51 7.76
CA THR A 182 -4.80 -4.72 8.90
C THR A 182 -3.93 -5.00 10.13
N PRO A 183 -3.68 -4.00 11.00
CA PRO A 183 -2.98 -4.20 12.26
C PRO A 183 -3.63 -5.29 13.09
N ARG A 184 -2.82 -6.18 13.66
CA ARG A 184 -3.28 -7.20 14.60
C ARG A 184 -2.83 -6.81 16.00
N LEU A 185 -3.79 -6.66 16.91
CA LEU A 185 -3.51 -6.36 18.31
C LEU A 185 -3.68 -7.62 19.17
N PRO A 186 -2.93 -7.75 20.28
CA PRO A 186 -3.22 -8.75 21.28
C PRO A 186 -4.65 -8.59 21.83
N GLU A 187 -5.24 -9.69 22.29
CA GLU A 187 -6.57 -9.68 22.89
C GLU A 187 -6.65 -8.69 24.06
N GLY A 188 -7.76 -7.94 24.14
CA GLY A 188 -7.98 -6.94 25.20
C GLY A 188 -7.20 -5.62 25.03
N VAL A 189 -6.23 -5.55 24.13
CA VAL A 189 -5.45 -4.32 23.89
C VAL A 189 -6.27 -3.33 23.05
N ARG A 190 -6.36 -2.09 23.55
CA ARG A 190 -7.00 -0.96 22.85
C ARG A 190 -5.96 0.07 22.46
N LEU A 191 -6.08 0.60 21.24
CA LEU A 191 -5.26 1.70 20.76
C LEU A 191 -5.59 2.99 21.53
N GLY A 192 -4.61 3.88 21.64
CA GLY A 192 -4.73 5.17 22.30
C GLY A 192 -3.48 6.03 22.15
N PRO A 193 -3.37 7.12 22.94
CA PRO A 193 -2.22 8.02 22.91
C PRO A 193 -0.88 7.31 23.18
N HIS A 194 -0.87 6.33 24.09
CA HIS A 194 0.33 5.60 24.50
C HIS A 194 0.40 4.16 24.00
N VAL A 195 -0.61 3.70 23.25
CA VAL A 195 -0.69 2.34 22.71
C VAL A 195 -1.03 2.44 21.24
N TRP A 196 -0.07 2.13 20.37
CA TRP A 196 -0.23 2.19 18.93
C TRP A 196 0.54 1.04 18.26
N HIS A 197 0.12 0.67 17.06
CA HIS A 197 0.78 -0.40 16.30
C HIS A 197 2.03 0.15 15.62
N ASN A 198 3.10 -0.65 15.53
CA ASN A 198 4.40 -0.20 15.01
C ASN A 198 4.33 0.41 13.60
N ARG A 199 3.34 0.04 12.79
CA ARG A 199 3.09 0.65 11.47
C ARG A 199 3.04 2.18 11.48
N ASP A 200 2.75 2.80 12.63
CA ASP A 200 2.61 4.24 12.83
C ASP A 200 3.83 4.85 13.58
N LEU A 201 4.91 4.08 13.78
CA LEU A 201 6.08 4.42 14.61
C LEU A 201 6.69 5.78 14.27
N LEU A 202 7.03 6.00 13.00
CA LEU A 202 7.66 7.26 12.57
C LEU A 202 6.72 8.47 12.63
N PHE A 203 5.41 8.25 12.71
CA PHE A 203 4.44 9.33 12.90
C PHE A 203 4.25 9.64 14.39
N ARG A 204 4.27 8.61 15.24
CA ARG A 204 3.94 8.72 16.67
C ARG A 204 5.15 9.04 17.53
N ALA A 205 6.33 8.48 17.21
CA ALA A 205 7.52 8.69 18.01
C ALA A 205 7.95 10.16 18.15
N PRO A 206 7.90 11.00 17.09
CA PRO A 206 8.21 12.42 17.21
C PRO A 206 7.28 13.20 18.15
N GLU A 207 6.04 12.73 18.34
CA GLU A 207 5.06 13.36 19.25
C GLU A 207 5.43 13.17 20.73
N LEU A 208 6.34 12.24 21.05
CA LEU A 208 6.71 11.86 22.41
C LEU A 208 7.76 12.80 23.03
N THR A 209 7.41 14.09 23.09
CA THR A 209 8.26 15.15 23.63
C THR A 209 8.35 15.12 25.16
N VAL A 210 7.24 14.79 25.83
CA VAL A 210 7.16 14.68 27.30
C VAL A 210 6.93 13.22 27.69
N ARG A 211 7.92 12.64 28.37
CA ARG A 211 7.94 11.22 28.77
C ARG A 211 8.08 11.11 30.29
N PRO A 212 6.97 11.21 31.04
CA PRO A 212 7.01 11.11 32.51
C PRO A 212 7.50 9.72 32.96
N HIS A 213 7.21 8.71 32.17
CA HIS A 213 7.70 7.35 32.32
C HIS A 213 8.63 7.09 31.13
N ARG A 214 9.94 7.15 31.35
CA ARG A 214 10.97 6.91 30.32
C ARG A 214 11.09 5.42 29.99
N ARG A 215 9.97 4.76 29.71
CA ARG A 215 9.90 3.32 29.44
C ARG A 215 9.02 3.04 28.24
N PHE A 216 9.54 2.25 27.31
CA PHE A 216 8.83 1.74 26.15
C PHE A 216 8.65 0.23 26.26
N VAL A 217 7.47 -0.26 25.89
CA VAL A 217 7.22 -1.70 25.76
C VAL A 217 6.99 -2.00 24.28
N VAL A 218 7.80 -2.91 23.72
CA VAL A 218 7.65 -3.38 22.34
C VAL A 218 7.18 -4.83 22.38
N VAL A 219 5.95 -5.07 21.91
CA VAL A 219 5.35 -6.41 21.92
C VAL A 219 5.55 -7.09 20.56
N GLY A 220 6.22 -8.24 20.56
CA GLY A 220 6.44 -9.06 19.38
C GLY A 220 7.89 -9.50 19.19
N ALA A 221 8.10 -10.56 18.40
CA ALA A 221 9.42 -11.15 18.13
C ALA A 221 9.82 -11.14 16.65
N GLY A 222 9.02 -10.55 15.75
CA GLY A 222 9.38 -10.47 14.33
C GLY A 222 10.35 -9.33 14.01
N GLN A 223 10.78 -9.23 12.75
CA GLN A 223 11.60 -8.11 12.24
C GLN A 223 11.07 -6.74 12.67
N SER A 224 9.76 -6.50 12.48
CA SER A 224 9.10 -5.25 12.87
C SER A 224 9.31 -4.87 14.34
N ALA A 225 9.33 -5.85 15.25
CA ALA A 225 9.55 -5.60 16.67
C ALA A 225 11.01 -5.33 16.99
N ALA A 226 11.94 -6.05 16.35
CA ALA A 226 13.38 -5.81 16.49
C ALA A 226 13.75 -4.39 16.01
N GLU A 227 13.29 -4.02 14.82
CA GLU A 227 13.54 -2.68 14.24
C GLU A 227 12.91 -1.56 15.08
N THR A 228 11.72 -1.79 15.64
CA THR A 228 11.09 -0.83 16.54
C THR A 228 11.90 -0.64 17.83
N ALA A 229 12.35 -1.74 18.43
CA ALA A 229 13.16 -1.69 19.65
C ALA A 229 14.50 -0.98 19.41
N ASP A 230 15.18 -1.30 18.31
CA ASP A 230 16.42 -0.61 17.89
C ASP A 230 16.20 0.89 17.67
N TYR A 231 15.16 1.25 16.91
CA TYR A 231 14.83 2.65 16.66
C TYR A 231 14.59 3.42 17.96
N LEU A 232 13.79 2.88 18.88
CA LEU A 232 13.50 3.53 20.15
C LEU A 232 14.75 3.63 21.03
N HIS A 233 15.61 2.61 21.04
CA HIS A 233 16.88 2.62 21.78
C HIS A 233 17.82 3.73 21.29
N ARG A 234 17.98 3.88 19.97
CA ARG A 234 18.83 4.94 19.38
C ARG A 234 18.24 6.34 19.54
N THR A 235 16.92 6.47 19.39
CA THR A 235 16.23 7.77 19.40
C THR A 235 16.06 8.32 20.82
N PHE A 236 15.88 7.44 21.80
CA PHE A 236 15.60 7.80 23.19
C PHE A 236 16.63 7.16 24.13
N PRO A 237 17.88 7.66 24.14
CA PRO A 237 18.99 7.05 24.89
C PRO A 237 18.77 7.08 26.41
N ASP A 238 17.85 7.91 26.89
CA ASP A 238 17.48 8.04 28.30
C ASP A 238 16.30 7.15 28.72
N ALA A 239 15.76 6.34 27.80
CA ALA A 239 14.60 5.49 28.03
C ALA A 239 14.98 4.00 28.15
N GLU A 240 14.26 3.30 29.03
CA GLU A 240 14.30 1.84 29.13
C GLU A 240 13.42 1.21 28.04
N ILE A 241 14.00 0.30 27.24
CA ILE A 241 13.28 -0.41 26.18
C ILE A 241 13.03 -1.85 26.63
N CYS A 242 11.78 -2.20 26.88
CA CYS A 242 11.35 -3.53 27.28
C CYS A 242 10.80 -4.28 26.05
N ALA A 243 11.55 -5.23 25.52
CA ALA A 243 11.04 -6.14 24.49
C ALA A 243 10.26 -7.31 25.15
N VAL A 244 9.01 -7.50 24.76
CA VAL A 244 8.11 -8.51 25.32
C VAL A 244 7.61 -9.43 24.22
N PHE A 245 7.98 -10.71 24.32
CA PHE A 245 7.55 -11.72 23.36
C PHE A 245 7.59 -13.12 23.96
N SER A 246 6.78 -14.03 23.42
CA SER A 246 6.67 -15.42 23.89
C SER A 246 7.74 -16.36 23.33
N ARG A 247 8.55 -15.90 22.38
CA ARG A 247 9.63 -16.69 21.76
C ARG A 247 10.92 -16.56 22.56
N TYR A 248 11.90 -17.43 22.27
CA TYR A 248 13.23 -17.35 22.89
C TYR A 248 13.97 -16.04 22.54
N GLY A 249 13.71 -15.49 21.34
CA GLY A 249 14.33 -14.26 20.86
C GLY A 249 13.65 -13.75 19.60
N TYR A 250 14.22 -12.70 19.01
CA TYR A 250 13.77 -12.21 17.70
C TYR A 250 13.95 -13.27 16.62
N SER A 251 12.96 -13.41 15.76
CA SER A 251 12.95 -14.31 14.60
C SER A 251 12.76 -13.47 13.34
N PRO A 252 13.56 -13.70 12.29
CA PRO A 252 13.30 -13.14 10.97
C PRO A 252 11.96 -13.61 10.40
#